data_AF-A0A3S4I5G0-F1
#
_entry.id   AF-A0A3S4I5G0-F1
#
_cell.length_a   1.000
_cell.length_b   1.000
_cell.length_c   1.000
_cell.angle_alpha   90.00
_cell.angle_beta   90.00
_cell.angle_gamma   90.00
#
_symmetry.space_group_name_H-M   'P 1'
#
loop_
_entity.id
_entity.type
_entity.pdbx_description
1 polymer ?
#
loop_
_entity_poly.entity_id
_entity_poly.type
_entity_poly.pdbx_seq_one_letter_code
_entity_poly.pdbx_strand_id
1 'polypeptide(L)'
;MGLAWMDANMAAAFAVYLVGTASPGPSNLAIMGVAMEQGRSRALSLAAGVALGSVCWGVFAALGFAELMRGSLALAWCLKLLGGAYLLYLAWQSARQAACAADAAGKGGGWPGCRMDRRCGGGC
;
A
#
# COMPACT_ATOMS: atom_id res chain seq x y z
N MET A 1 33.40 -13.23 -8.44
CA MET A 1 32.39 -13.62 -7.43
C MET A 1 31.48 -12.48 -6.93
N GLY A 2 31.69 -11.20 -7.30
CA GLY A 2 30.87 -10.07 -6.78
C GLY A 2 29.71 -9.61 -7.67
N LEU A 3 29.76 -9.86 -8.99
CA LEU A 3 28.74 -9.41 -9.94
C LEU A 3 27.44 -10.23 -9.89
N ALA A 4 27.52 -11.55 -9.71
CA ALA A 4 26.33 -12.42 -9.62
C ALA A 4 25.49 -12.18 -8.35
N TRP A 5 26.14 -11.79 -7.23
CA TRP A 5 25.44 -11.44 -5.99
C TRP A 5 24.74 -10.08 -6.07
N MET A 6 25.34 -9.13 -6.81
CA MET A 6 24.74 -7.82 -7.05
C MET A 6 23.50 -7.97 -7.96
N ASP A 7 23.62 -8.75 -9.03
CA ASP A 7 22.54 -9.02 -9.98
C ASP A 7 21.36 -9.74 -9.28
N ALA A 8 21.66 -10.75 -8.45
CA ALA A 8 20.63 -11.48 -7.69
C ALA A 8 19.90 -10.61 -6.65
N ASN A 9 20.61 -9.72 -5.95
CA ASN A 9 19.97 -8.79 -5.00
C ASN A 9 19.11 -7.76 -5.71
N MET A 10 19.58 -7.22 -6.84
CA MET A 10 18.79 -6.29 -7.65
C MET A 10 17.54 -6.99 -8.21
N ALA A 11 17.68 -8.22 -8.72
CA ALA A 11 16.58 -9.04 -9.20
C ALA A 11 15.58 -9.38 -8.09
N ALA A 12 16.04 -9.75 -6.90
CA ALA A 12 15.17 -10.01 -5.75
C ALA A 12 14.43 -8.75 -5.28
N ALA A 13 15.11 -7.61 -5.21
CA ALA A 13 14.49 -6.32 -4.90
C ALA A 13 13.43 -5.94 -5.94
N PHE A 14 13.74 -6.14 -7.23
CA PHE A 14 12.79 -5.90 -8.32
C PHE A 14 11.60 -6.86 -8.26
N ALA A 15 11.81 -8.13 -7.95
CA ALA A 15 10.75 -9.11 -7.79
C ALA A 15 9.80 -8.77 -6.63
N VAL A 16 10.34 -8.40 -5.47
CA VAL A 16 9.53 -7.95 -4.33
C VAL A 16 8.78 -6.66 -4.66
N TYR A 17 9.43 -5.72 -5.35
CA TYR A 17 8.78 -4.50 -5.82
C TYR A 17 7.63 -4.81 -6.78
N LEU A 18 7.84 -5.69 -7.77
CA LEU A 18 6.81 -6.12 -8.70
C LEU A 18 5.62 -6.76 -7.97
N VAL A 19 5.86 -7.66 -7.01
CA VAL A 19 4.80 -8.27 -6.19
C VAL A 19 4.06 -7.21 -5.35
N GLY A 20 4.80 -6.25 -4.79
CA GLY A 20 4.24 -5.14 -4.01
C GLY A 20 3.39 -4.17 -4.85
N THR A 21 3.79 -3.90 -6.10
CA THR A 21 3.04 -3.05 -7.03
C THR A 21 1.89 -3.78 -7.74
N ALA A 22 2.03 -5.08 -7.96
CA ALA A 22 1.01 -5.92 -8.58
C ALA A 22 -0.16 -6.17 -7.64
N SER A 23 0.06 -6.11 -6.32
CA SER A 23 -1.02 -5.88 -5.39
C SER A 23 -1.46 -4.43 -5.59
N PRO A 24 -2.67 -4.13 -6.13
CA PRO A 24 -3.25 -2.81 -5.96
C PRO A 24 -3.41 -2.62 -4.44
N GLY A 25 -2.36 -2.10 -3.81
CA GLY A 25 -2.25 -2.08 -2.36
C GLY A 25 -3.31 -1.20 -1.74
N PRO A 26 -3.39 -1.14 -0.40
CA PRO A 26 -4.35 -0.29 0.29
C PRO A 26 -4.28 1.18 -0.15
N SER A 27 -3.12 1.67 -0.59
CA SER A 27 -2.97 3.00 -1.19
C SER A 27 -3.71 3.15 -2.53
N ASN A 28 -3.52 2.21 -3.47
CA ASN A 28 -4.24 2.24 -4.75
C ASN A 28 -5.74 2.03 -4.56
N LEU A 29 -6.15 1.15 -3.64
CA LEU A 29 -7.55 0.93 -3.29
C LEU A 29 -8.18 2.17 -2.63
N ALA A 30 -7.44 2.88 -1.77
CA ALA A 30 -7.90 4.14 -1.18
C ALA A 30 -8.04 5.24 -2.23
N ILE A 31 -7.10 5.37 -3.17
CA ILE A 31 -7.19 6.32 -4.28
C ILE A 31 -8.39 5.99 -5.17
N MET A 32 -8.61 4.71 -5.49
CA MET A 32 -9.77 4.26 -6.26
C MET A 32 -11.08 4.52 -5.52
N GLY A 33 -11.15 4.23 -4.22
CA GLY A 33 -12.32 4.50 -3.37
C GLY A 33 -12.65 5.99 -3.35
N VAL A 34 -11.67 6.85 -3.08
CA VAL A 34 -11.85 8.31 -3.09
C VAL A 34 -12.21 8.83 -4.47
N ALA A 35 -11.66 8.26 -5.55
CA ALA A 35 -12.03 8.64 -6.91
C ALA A 35 -13.49 8.28 -7.23
N MET A 36 -13.99 7.16 -6.72
CA MET A 36 -15.35 6.67 -6.94
C MET A 36 -16.39 7.35 -6.02
N GLU A 37 -16.04 7.67 -4.78
CA GLU A 37 -16.95 8.30 -3.81
C GLU A 37 -16.95 9.83 -3.88
N GLN A 38 -15.79 10.43 -4.14
CA GLN A 38 -15.56 11.87 -3.96
C GLN A 38 -15.05 12.57 -5.23
N GLY A 39 -14.85 11.83 -6.33
CA GLY A 39 -14.50 12.35 -7.66
C GLY A 39 -13.00 12.59 -7.88
N ARG A 40 -12.65 12.97 -9.12
CA ARG A 40 -11.25 13.11 -9.60
C ARG A 40 -10.44 14.15 -8.83
N SER A 41 -11.06 15.25 -8.41
CA SER A 41 -10.34 16.38 -7.77
C SER A 41 -9.78 15.97 -6.39
N ARG A 42 -10.58 15.32 -5.55
CA ARG A 42 -10.13 14.87 -4.22
C ARG A 42 -9.14 13.71 -4.31
N ALA A 43 -9.26 12.85 -5.32
CA ALA A 43 -8.27 11.82 -5.61
C ALA A 43 -6.90 12.40 -6.00
N LEU A 44 -6.86 13.51 -6.75
CA LEU A 44 -5.62 14.21 -7.10
C LEU A 44 -4.93 14.81 -5.87
N SER A 45 -5.68 15.44 -4.96
CA SER A 45 -5.13 15.96 -3.71
C SER A 45 -4.55 14.85 -2.82
N LEU A 46 -5.23 13.70 -2.74
CA LEU A 46 -4.72 12.53 -2.03
C LEU A 46 -3.42 12.00 -2.68
N ALA A 47 -3.39 11.87 -4.00
CA ALA A 47 -2.21 11.42 -4.74
C ALA A 47 -1.02 12.40 -4.57
N ALA A 48 -1.28 13.70 -4.60
CA ALA A 48 -0.26 14.73 -4.35
C ALA A 48 0.30 14.63 -2.93
N GLY A 49 -0.57 14.39 -1.93
CA GLY A 49 -0.15 14.14 -0.56
C GLY A 49 0.76 12.91 -0.42
N VAL A 50 0.41 11.80 -1.08
CA VAL A 50 1.25 10.60 -1.11
C VAL A 50 2.61 10.88 -1.77
N ALA A 51 2.62 11.59 -2.89
CA ALA A 51 3.87 11.95 -3.59
C ALA A 51 4.78 12.85 -2.73
N LEU A 52 4.23 13.88 -2.10
CA LEU A 52 4.97 14.74 -1.17
C LEU A 52 5.51 13.94 0.02
N GLY A 53 4.71 13.01 0.57
CA GLY A 53 5.13 12.11 1.63
C GLY A 53 6.32 11.24 1.22
N SER A 54 6.29 10.65 0.02
CA SER A 54 7.39 9.84 -0.52
C SER A 54 8.68 10.64 -0.69
N VAL A 55 8.59 11.88 -1.20
CA VAL A 55 9.75 12.76 -1.34
C VAL A 55 10.30 13.15 0.03
N CYS A 56 9.43 13.55 0.96
CA CYS A 56 9.83 13.93 2.30
C CYS A 56 10.53 12.77 3.03
N TRP A 57 10.00 11.55 2.91
CA TRP A 57 10.64 10.36 3.47
C TRP A 57 11.98 10.03 2.82
N GLY A 58 12.09 10.14 1.49
CA GLY A 58 13.36 9.95 0.79
C GLY A 58 14.43 10.95 1.22
N VAL A 59 14.05 12.22 1.38
CA VAL A 59 14.93 13.27 1.92
C VAL A 59 15.33 12.97 3.35
N PHE A 60 14.40 12.54 4.20
CA PHE A 60 14.69 12.14 5.59
C PHE A 60 15.67 10.95 5.65
N ALA A 61 15.51 9.96 4.77
CA ALA A 61 16.41 8.83 4.65
C ALA A 61 17.81 9.24 4.19
N ALA A 62 17.90 10.16 3.22
CA ALA A 62 19.16 10.65 2.67
C ALA A 62 19.93 11.57 3.64
N LEU A 63 19.22 12.39 4.43
CA LEU A 63 19.84 13.42 5.27
C LEU A 63 20.37 12.92 6.62
N GLY A 64 19.85 11.81 7.17
CA GLY A 64 20.22 11.48 8.56
C GLY A 64 19.76 10.15 9.12
N PHE A 65 18.89 9.41 8.45
CA PHE A 65 18.48 8.09 8.94
C PHE A 65 19.67 7.11 9.01
N ALA A 66 20.60 7.21 8.07
CA ALA A 66 21.81 6.39 8.04
C ALA A 66 22.74 6.63 9.24
N GLU A 67 22.82 7.88 9.72
CA GLU A 67 23.71 8.24 10.83
C GLU A 67 23.06 7.97 12.20
N LEU A 68 21.72 8.09 12.29
CA LEU A 68 20.95 7.70 13.48
C LEU A 68 21.06 6.19 13.78
N MET A 69 21.09 5.36 12.75
CA MET A 69 21.22 3.90 12.86
C MET A 69 22.61 3.46 13.35
N ARG A 70 23.66 4.24 13.08
CA ARG A 70 25.03 3.93 13.54
C ARG A 70 25.22 4.08 15.05
N GLY A 71 24.41 4.93 15.70
CA GLY A 71 24.57 5.26 17.11
C GLY A 71 23.88 4.32 18.12
N SER A 72 22.91 3.49 17.72
CA SER A 72 22.10 2.74 18.71
C SER A 72 21.48 1.43 18.21
N LEU A 73 21.85 0.32 18.86
CA LEU A 73 21.22 -1.00 18.65
C LEU A 73 19.73 -0.98 19.02
N ALA A 74 19.33 -0.24 20.05
CA ALA A 74 17.95 -0.18 20.53
C ALA A 74 16.98 0.37 19.46
N LEU A 75 17.41 1.34 18.66
CA LEU A 75 16.57 1.95 17.63
C LEU A 75 16.31 0.98 16.47
N ALA A 76 17.31 0.20 16.08
CA ALA A 76 17.17 -0.87 15.09
C ALA A 76 16.24 -1.99 15.59
N TRP A 77 16.28 -2.31 16.89
CA TRP A 77 15.36 -3.26 17.51
C TRP A 77 13.92 -2.75 17.56
N CYS A 78 13.70 -1.52 18.04
CA CYS A 78 12.38 -0.89 18.04
C CYS A 78 11.79 -0.83 16.64
N LEU A 79 12.57 -0.43 15.64
CA LEU A 79 12.10 -0.34 14.25
C LEU A 79 11.71 -1.72 13.69
N LYS A 80 12.49 -2.77 13.98
CA LYS A 80 12.13 -4.14 13.62
C LYS A 80 10.84 -4.59 14.31
N LEU A 81 10.67 -4.29 15.59
CA LEU A 81 9.47 -4.62 16.35
C LEU A 81 8.24 -3.88 15.81
N LEU A 82 8.35 -2.57 15.57
CA LEU A 82 7.28 -1.76 14.99
C LEU A 82 6.93 -2.22 13.57
N GLY A 83 7.94 -2.50 12.73
CA GLY A 83 7.72 -3.01 11.37
C GLY A 83 7.03 -4.37 11.36
N GLY A 84 7.47 -5.29 12.22
CA GLY A 84 6.84 -6.59 12.41
C GLY A 84 5.41 -6.48 12.93
N ALA A 85 5.18 -5.64 13.95
CA ALA A 85 3.85 -5.39 14.51
C ALA A 85 2.90 -4.77 13.47
N TYR A 86 3.40 -3.86 12.63
CA TYR A 86 2.62 -3.24 11.56
C TYR A 86 2.22 -4.25 10.47
N LEU A 87 3.12 -5.17 10.10
CA LEU A 87 2.81 -6.27 9.17
C LEU A 87 1.76 -7.22 9.75
N LEU A 88 1.86 -7.56 11.05
CA LEU A 88 0.85 -8.34 11.77
C LEU A 88 -0.51 -7.63 11.75
N TYR A 89 -0.54 -6.32 11.99
CA TYR A 89 -1.77 -5.52 11.93
C TYR A 89 -2.38 -5.51 10.52
N LEU A 90 -1.56 -5.29 9.48
CA LEU A 90 -1.99 -5.35 8.08
C LEU A 90 -2.54 -6.73 7.70
N ALA A 91 -1.87 -7.80 8.11
CA ALA A 91 -2.32 -9.17 7.88
C ALA A 91 -3.68 -9.43 8.55
N TRP A 92 -3.89 -8.92 9.76
CA TRP A 92 -5.17 -9.06 10.42
C TRP A 92 -6.28 -8.26 9.75
N GLN A 93 -5.98 -7.04 9.29
CA GLN A 93 -6.96 -6.21 8.60
C GLN A 93 -7.38 -6.82 7.25
N SER A 94 -6.43 -7.37 6.47
CA SER A 94 -6.76 -8.04 5.21
C SER A 94 -7.57 -9.32 5.43
N ALA A 95 -7.23 -10.12 6.44
CA ALA A 95 -7.98 -11.32 6.80
C ALA A 95 -9.44 -10.98 7.18
N ARG A 96 -9.66 -9.87 7.89
CA ARG A 96 -11.00 -9.44 8.29
C ARG A 96 -11.85 -8.92 7.11
N GLN A 97 -11.25 -8.21 6.16
CA GLN A 97 -11.93 -7.81 4.92
C GLN A 97 -12.28 -9.02 4.05
N ALA A 98 -11.38 -10.00 3.95
CA ALA A 98 -11.64 -11.25 3.26
C ALA A 98 -12.75 -12.08 3.92
N ALA A 99 -12.82 -12.11 5.25
CA ALA A 99 -13.90 -12.78 5.99
C ALA A 99 -15.28 -12.15 5.70
N CYS A 100 -15.39 -10.82 5.77
CA CYS A 100 -16.65 -10.14 5.40
C CYS A 100 -17.04 -10.34 3.93
N ALA A 101 -16.06 -10.45 3.02
CA ALA A 101 -16.32 -10.77 1.61
C ALA A 101 -16.74 -12.24 1.40
N ALA A 102 -16.19 -13.17 2.18
CA ALA A 102 -16.56 -14.59 2.15
C ALA A 102 -18.00 -14.83 2.65
N ASP A 103 -18.43 -14.09 3.67
CA ASP A 103 -19.83 -14.13 4.16
C ASP A 103 -20.84 -13.64 3.10
N ALA A 104 -20.43 -12.66 2.27
CA ALA A 104 -21.24 -12.19 1.15
C ALA A 104 -21.28 -13.19 -0.02
N ALA A 105 -20.17 -13.91 -0.28
CA ALA A 105 -20.11 -14.95 -1.30
C ALA A 105 -20.89 -16.22 -0.93
N GLY A 106 -21.02 -16.53 0.37
CA GLY A 106 -21.77 -17.69 0.88
C GLY A 106 -23.29 -17.55 0.86
N LYS A 107 -23.84 -16.34 0.68
CA LYS A 107 -25.30 -16.07 0.78
C LYS A 107 -26.04 -15.72 -0.52
N GLY A 108 -25.43 -15.80 -1.69
CA GLY A 108 -26.12 -15.36 -2.91
C GLY A 108 -25.55 -15.83 -4.24
N GLY A 109 -25.71 -17.12 -4.55
CA GLY A 109 -25.70 -17.62 -5.93
C GLY A 109 -26.92 -17.17 -6.73
N GLY A 110 -27.23 -15.88 -6.72
CA GLY A 110 -28.30 -15.26 -7.48
C GLY A 110 -27.76 -14.06 -8.23
N TRP A 111 -27.61 -14.20 -9.55
CA TRP A 111 -27.36 -13.09 -10.44
C TRP A 111 -28.71 -12.61 -11.01
N PRO A 112 -29.41 -11.65 -10.39
CA PRO A 112 -30.36 -10.85 -11.14
C PRO A 112 -29.55 -9.72 -11.79
N GLY A 113 -29.48 -9.74 -13.11
CA GLY A 113 -28.89 -8.65 -13.87
C GLY A 113 -29.46 -7.31 -13.42
N CYS A 114 -28.63 -6.44 -12.87
CA CYS A 114 -28.93 -5.03 -12.73
C CYS A 114 -27.73 -4.23 -13.23
N ARG A 115 -27.80 -3.96 -14.52
CA ARG A 115 -27.13 -2.87 -15.23
C ARG A 115 -27.34 -1.58 -14.44
N MET A 116 -26.28 -1.04 -13.85
CA MET A 116 -26.28 0.33 -13.34
C MET A 116 -25.01 1.05 -13.80
N ASP A 117 -25.16 1.57 -15.00
CA ASP A 117 -24.55 2.80 -15.50
C ASP A 117 -24.44 3.85 -14.38
N ARG A 118 -23.21 4.18 -13.98
CA ARG A 118 -22.89 5.35 -13.14
C ARG A 118 -22.09 6.38 -13.92
N ARG A 119 -22.60 6.74 -15.10
CA ARG A 119 -22.45 8.08 -15.67
C ARG A 119 -23.31 9.07 -14.86
N CYS A 120 -22.91 9.40 -13.62
CA CYS A 120 -23.30 10.61 -12.86
C CYS A 120 -22.67 10.52 -11.45
N GLY A 121 -21.96 11.51 -10.90
CA GLY A 121 -21.82 12.90 -11.30
C GLY A 121 -20.51 13.52 -10.82
N GLY A 122 -19.96 14.38 -11.67
CA GLY A 122 -19.33 15.61 -11.19
C GLY A 122 -20.44 16.65 -11.04
N GLY A 123 -20.49 17.31 -9.87
CA GLY A 123 -21.38 18.44 -9.62
C GLY A 123 -22.58 18.14 -8.74
N CYS A 124 -22.34 18.02 -7.43
CA CYS A 124 -22.94 18.84 -6.36
C CYS A 124 -22.15 18.55 -5.06
#